data_AF-A0A0G0SB00-F1
#
_entry.id   AF-A0A0G0SB00-F1
#
_cell.length_a   1.000
_cell.length_b   1.000
_cell.length_c   1.000
_cell.angle_alpha   90.00
_cell.angle_beta   90.00
_cell.angle_gamma   90.00
#
_symmetry.space_group_name_H-M   'P 1'
#
loop_
_entity.id
_entity.type
_entity.pdbx_description
1 polymer ?
#
loop_
_entity_poly.entity_id
_entity_poly.type
_entity_poly.pdbx_seq_one_letter_code
_entity_poly.pdbx_strand_id
1 'polypeptide(L)'
;MQYQKTENGELIELPQKNVDFGGGLERIAAAILDDPDVFHIDMFSGIIKKIEKETGIEYNSDSIKDKSFRIIADHLRTSVNLLSEGVIPGSKLHGYALRRLIRRSMFHFHLLGSGISGGAISHMAEDYRRFYPNVDKNWELVEENLTSEATRFEAALKRGLAKLTKSVSEGKVINGEFAFDLYQTEGFPLELTMEILKQNGIVFSTEEKNAFESEFEKHKESSRSASAGMFKGGLAEASVVTTKLHTATHLLHAALRQVLGEHVGQKGSHITPERLRFDFSHAQKLTDEEMDRVEGLINLKIKENLQVTPKAMSLDQAIKEGAMHFFAEKYGNEVKVYIIGDPNGIWFSKEVCGGPHVDHTGEIGGVKITKQEKIGSGIIRIYATLG
;
A
#
# COMPACT_ATOMS: atom_id res chain seq x y z
N MET A 1 4.85 -34.21 1.02
CA MET A 1 3.40 -33.96 1.15
C MET A 1 2.61 -35.23 0.83
N GLN A 2 1.77 -35.67 1.78
CA GLN A 2 0.97 -36.91 1.68
C GLN A 2 -0.54 -36.68 1.79
N TYR A 3 -0.99 -35.60 2.44
CA TYR A 3 -2.40 -35.34 2.69
C TYR A 3 -2.78 -33.94 2.21
N GLN A 4 -4.01 -33.78 1.74
CA GLN A 4 -4.65 -32.48 1.52
C GLN A 4 -5.73 -32.25 2.56
N LYS A 5 -5.79 -31.02 3.09
CA LYS A 5 -6.84 -30.58 4.02
C LYS A 5 -8.06 -30.14 3.21
N THR A 6 -9.21 -30.78 3.45
CA THR A 6 -10.48 -30.42 2.82
C THR A 6 -11.09 -29.17 3.47
N GLU A 7 -12.10 -28.57 2.84
CA GLU A 7 -12.85 -27.43 3.41
C GLU A 7 -13.47 -27.75 4.78
N ASN A 8 -13.85 -29.02 5.00
CA ASN A 8 -14.40 -29.49 6.27
C ASN A 8 -13.31 -29.80 7.32
N GLY A 9 -12.04 -29.57 6.98
CA GLY A 9 -10.88 -29.78 7.86
C GLY A 9 -10.36 -31.21 7.91
N GLU A 10 -10.95 -32.14 7.17
CA GLU A 10 -10.48 -33.52 7.08
C GLU A 10 -9.18 -33.62 6.28
N LEU A 11 -8.32 -34.56 6.64
CA LEU A 11 -7.10 -34.85 5.90
C LEU A 11 -7.32 -36.08 5.03
N ILE A 12 -7.39 -35.88 3.71
CA ILE A 12 -7.52 -36.96 2.74
C ILE A 12 -6.20 -37.19 2.03
N GLU A 13 -5.90 -38.45 1.70
CA GLU A 13 -4.64 -38.81 1.07
C GLU A 13 -4.56 -38.23 -0.34
N LEU A 14 -3.41 -37.65 -0.68
CA LEU A 14 -3.17 -37.09 -2.00
C LEU A 14 -3.06 -38.23 -3.04
N PRO A 15 -3.69 -38.07 -4.23
CA PRO A 15 -3.52 -39.02 -5.33
C PRO A 15 -2.05 -39.17 -5.75
N GLN A 16 -1.25 -38.10 -5.60
CA GLN A 16 0.18 -38.10 -5.84
C GLN A 16 0.92 -37.54 -4.62
N LYS A 17 1.80 -38.35 -4.05
CA LYS A 17 2.68 -37.95 -2.95
C LYS A 17 3.90 -37.25 -3.53
N ASN A 18 4.26 -36.11 -2.96
CA ASN A 18 5.39 -35.31 -3.40
C ASN A 18 6.45 -35.19 -2.30
N VAL A 19 7.71 -35.09 -2.67
CA VAL A 19 8.78 -34.66 -1.75
C VAL A 19 8.80 -33.13 -1.76
N ASP A 20 8.75 -32.54 -0.56
CA ASP A 20 8.83 -31.09 -0.37
C ASP A 20 10.07 -30.81 0.49
N PHE A 21 11.13 -30.33 -0.16
CA PHE A 21 12.42 -30.10 0.48
C PHE A 21 12.65 -28.61 0.68
N GLY A 22 12.97 -28.21 1.92
CA GLY A 22 13.38 -26.85 2.27
C GLY A 22 14.78 -26.84 2.87
N GLY A 23 15.78 -26.39 2.11
CA GLY A 23 17.14 -26.16 2.59
C GLY A 23 17.38 -24.68 2.81
N GLY A 24 17.31 -24.21 4.06
CA GLY A 24 17.49 -22.80 4.39
C GLY A 24 18.93 -22.33 4.11
N LEU A 25 19.11 -21.59 3.01
CA LEU A 25 20.43 -21.17 2.52
C LEU A 25 21.24 -20.41 3.59
N GLU A 26 20.60 -19.53 4.34
CA GLU A 26 21.25 -18.72 5.38
C GLU A 26 21.80 -19.58 6.51
N ARG A 27 21.08 -20.63 6.89
CA ARG A 27 21.54 -21.58 7.93
C ARG A 27 22.66 -22.47 7.42
N ILE A 28 22.60 -22.87 6.15
CA ILE A 28 23.67 -23.63 5.51
C ILE A 28 24.94 -22.76 5.44
N ALA A 29 24.81 -21.49 5.06
CA ALA A 29 25.93 -20.55 5.05
C ALA A 29 26.52 -20.35 6.45
N ALA A 30 25.70 -20.14 7.47
CA ALA A 30 26.15 -20.01 8.86
C ALA A 30 26.88 -21.28 9.34
N ALA A 31 26.38 -22.46 9.00
CA ALA A 31 27.05 -23.74 9.31
C ALA A 31 28.41 -23.89 8.62
N ILE A 32 28.59 -23.38 7.40
CA ILE A 32 29.88 -23.37 6.70
C ILE A 32 30.88 -22.44 7.41
N LEU A 33 30.40 -21.34 8.00
CA LEU A 33 31.22 -20.41 8.77
C LEU A 33 31.55 -20.91 10.19
N ASP A 34 31.01 -22.06 10.60
CA ASP A 34 31.05 -22.58 11.98
C ASP A 34 30.53 -21.55 13.00
N ASP A 35 29.49 -20.81 12.62
CA ASP A 35 28.90 -19.75 13.45
C ASP A 35 27.37 -19.96 13.54
N PRO A 36 26.79 -20.09 14.75
CA PRO A 36 25.35 -20.24 14.91
C PRO A 36 24.55 -18.95 14.63
N ASP A 37 25.21 -17.78 14.54
CA ASP A 37 24.57 -16.51 14.23
C ASP A 37 24.50 -16.25 12.72
N VAL A 38 23.31 -16.45 12.16
CA VAL A 38 23.05 -16.20 10.73
C VAL A 38 23.29 -14.76 10.30
N PHE A 39 23.38 -13.79 11.22
CA PHE A 39 23.63 -12.39 10.88
C PHE A 39 25.10 -12.07 10.60
N HIS A 40 26.01 -13.02 10.84
CA HIS A 40 27.42 -12.90 10.45
C HIS A 40 27.70 -13.29 8.99
N ILE A 41 26.75 -13.93 8.29
CA ILE A 41 26.91 -14.27 6.87
C ILE A 41 27.00 -12.99 6.01
N ASP A 42 27.60 -13.10 4.83
CA ASP A 42 27.85 -11.98 3.90
C ASP A 42 26.60 -11.13 3.59
N MET A 43 25.44 -11.77 3.55
CA MET A 43 24.17 -11.12 3.27
C MET A 43 23.77 -10.08 4.32
N PHE A 44 24.10 -10.32 5.59
CA PHE A 44 23.71 -9.46 6.71
C PHE A 44 24.88 -8.66 7.28
N SER A 45 26.10 -9.16 7.19
CA SER A 45 27.27 -8.52 7.80
C SER A 45 27.49 -7.07 7.34
N GLY A 46 27.14 -6.76 6.08
CA GLY A 46 27.19 -5.39 5.54
C GLY A 46 26.24 -4.43 6.27
N ILE A 47 24.96 -4.80 6.39
CA ILE A 47 23.97 -3.97 7.07
C ILE A 47 24.25 -3.89 8.58
N ILE A 48 24.72 -4.97 9.21
CA ILE A 48 25.12 -4.95 10.63
C ILE A 48 26.19 -3.88 10.85
N LYS A 49 27.27 -3.88 10.06
CA LYS A 49 28.34 -2.85 10.15
C LYS A 49 27.83 -1.43 9.92
N LYS A 50 26.87 -1.25 9.01
CA LYS A 50 26.25 0.06 8.80
C LYS A 50 25.44 0.51 10.02
N ILE A 51 24.70 -0.39 10.67
CA ILE A 51 23.98 -0.11 11.91
C ILE A 51 24.98 0.23 13.04
N GLU A 52 26.09 -0.50 13.16
CA GLU A 52 27.14 -0.18 14.16
C GLU A 52 27.67 1.24 13.97
N LYS A 53 27.98 1.60 12.72
CA LYS A 53 28.47 2.93 12.36
C LYS A 53 27.45 4.03 12.65
N GLU A 54 26.19 3.80 12.33
CA GLU A 54 25.11 4.78 12.51
C GLU A 54 24.79 5.00 13.99
N THR A 55 24.82 3.93 14.78
CA THR A 55 24.39 3.95 16.19
C THR A 55 25.53 4.15 17.18
N GLY A 56 26.78 3.88 16.77
CA GLY A 56 27.94 3.85 17.65
C GLY A 56 27.96 2.66 18.61
N ILE A 57 27.14 1.63 18.38
CA ILE A 57 27.04 0.42 19.20
C ILE A 57 27.65 -0.75 18.44
N GLU A 58 28.49 -1.53 19.11
CA GLU A 58 29.07 -2.75 18.54
C GLU A 58 28.09 -3.92 18.64
N TYR A 59 27.96 -4.69 17.57
CA TYR A 59 27.15 -5.91 17.56
C TYR A 59 27.80 -7.01 18.40
N ASN A 60 27.00 -7.81 19.11
CA ASN A 60 27.41 -8.78 20.14
C ASN A 60 27.96 -8.16 21.44
N SER A 61 27.85 -6.84 21.62
CA SER A 61 28.22 -6.19 22.89
C SER A 61 27.13 -6.30 23.96
N ASP A 62 25.86 -6.44 23.55
CA ASP A 62 24.70 -6.50 24.44
C ASP A 62 23.55 -7.25 23.76
N SER A 63 23.21 -8.42 24.30
CA SER A 63 22.15 -9.29 23.77
C SER A 63 20.77 -8.61 23.58
N ILE A 64 20.45 -7.59 24.37
CA ILE A 64 19.20 -6.82 24.25
C ILE A 64 19.28 -5.92 23.01
N LYS A 65 20.43 -5.29 22.76
CA LYS A 65 20.65 -4.43 21.59
C LYS A 65 20.84 -5.25 20.33
N ASP A 66 21.50 -6.40 20.40
CA ASP A 66 21.67 -7.32 19.27
C ASP A 66 20.33 -7.73 18.66
N LYS A 67 19.30 -7.91 19.51
CA LYS A 67 17.93 -8.16 19.03
C LYS A 67 17.44 -7.04 18.10
N SER A 68 17.71 -5.77 18.41
CA SER A 68 17.34 -4.64 17.54
C SER A 68 18.12 -4.67 16.22
N PHE A 69 19.42 -4.95 16.25
CA PHE A 69 20.24 -5.13 15.04
C PHE A 69 19.66 -6.22 14.12
N ARG A 70 19.36 -7.39 14.69
CA ARG A 70 18.78 -8.53 13.96
C ARG A 70 17.43 -8.18 13.34
N ILE A 71 16.56 -7.49 14.09
CA ILE A 71 15.25 -7.07 13.59
C ILE A 71 15.37 -6.05 12.47
N ILE A 72 16.24 -5.05 12.61
CA ILE A 72 16.48 -4.05 11.57
C ILE A 72 16.95 -4.75 10.28
N ALA A 73 17.98 -5.59 10.39
CA ALA A 73 18.58 -6.27 9.24
C ALA A 73 17.56 -7.14 8.49
N ASP A 74 16.84 -8.01 9.22
CA ASP A 74 15.83 -8.91 8.66
C ASP A 74 14.64 -8.17 8.03
N HIS A 75 14.11 -7.17 8.72
CA HIS A 75 12.93 -6.45 8.26
C HIS A 75 13.25 -5.54 7.08
N LEU A 76 14.43 -4.90 7.03
CA LEU A 76 14.83 -4.14 5.86
C LEU A 76 15.08 -5.05 4.66
N ARG A 77 15.71 -6.22 4.85
CA ARG A 77 15.86 -7.24 3.78
C ARG A 77 14.52 -7.61 3.18
N THR A 78 13.55 -7.93 4.03
CA THR A 78 12.20 -8.32 3.60
C THR A 78 11.51 -7.15 2.90
N SER A 79 11.66 -5.94 3.45
CA SER A 79 11.03 -4.73 2.91
C SER A 79 11.53 -4.39 1.51
N VAL A 80 12.85 -4.45 1.25
CA VAL A 80 13.41 -4.16 -0.09
C VAL A 80 12.99 -5.21 -1.13
N ASN A 81 12.93 -6.49 -0.75
CA ASN A 81 12.48 -7.55 -1.65
C ASN A 81 11.00 -7.37 -2.02
N LEU A 82 10.13 -7.11 -1.04
CA LEU A 82 8.71 -6.84 -1.30
C LEU A 82 8.51 -5.61 -2.21
N LEU A 83 9.23 -4.52 -1.94
CA LEU A 83 9.19 -3.32 -2.75
C LEU A 83 9.66 -3.59 -4.20
N SER A 84 10.71 -4.39 -4.36
CA SER A 84 11.24 -4.73 -5.68
C SER A 84 10.29 -5.59 -6.52
N GLU A 85 9.36 -6.30 -5.88
CA GLU A 85 8.29 -7.07 -6.53
C GLU A 85 6.99 -6.26 -6.69
N GLY A 86 7.04 -4.94 -6.46
CA GLY A 86 5.91 -4.02 -6.69
C GLY A 86 4.92 -3.89 -5.52
N VAL A 87 5.21 -4.46 -4.36
CA VAL A 87 4.41 -4.24 -3.15
C VAL A 87 4.70 -2.85 -2.59
N ILE A 88 3.69 -2.00 -2.44
CA ILE A 88 3.83 -0.61 -1.95
C ILE A 88 3.24 -0.46 -0.54
N PRO A 89 3.87 0.33 0.38
CA PRO A 89 3.35 0.54 1.73
C PRO A 89 1.91 1.10 1.75
N GLY A 90 0.98 0.34 2.34
CA GLY A 90 -0.45 0.58 2.29
C GLY A 90 -1.15 0.33 3.63
N SER A 91 -2.46 0.57 3.71
CA SER A 91 -3.26 0.32 4.92
C SER A 91 -3.94 -1.05 4.94
N LYS A 92 -3.77 -1.87 3.89
CA LYS A 92 -4.43 -3.17 3.73
C LYS A 92 -3.47 -4.24 3.20
N LEU A 93 -3.77 -5.50 3.53
CA LEU A 93 -3.13 -6.70 2.97
C LEU A 93 -1.58 -6.63 3.01
N HIS A 94 -0.94 -6.99 1.89
CA HIS A 94 0.51 -6.97 1.70
C HIS A 94 1.12 -5.58 1.92
N GLY A 95 0.43 -4.52 1.51
CA GLY A 95 0.89 -3.14 1.73
C GLY A 95 0.95 -2.78 3.21
N TYR A 96 0.00 -3.28 4.01
CA TYR A 96 0.02 -3.13 5.47
C TYR A 96 1.18 -3.89 6.10
N ALA A 97 1.41 -5.14 5.67
CA ALA A 97 2.53 -5.94 6.15
C ALA A 97 3.88 -5.26 5.87
N LEU A 98 4.09 -4.78 4.64
CA LEU A 98 5.30 -4.04 4.27
C LEU A 98 5.48 -2.77 5.11
N ARG A 99 4.42 -1.96 5.23
CA ARG A 99 4.43 -0.76 6.07
C ARG A 99 4.88 -1.10 7.50
N ARG A 100 4.34 -2.18 8.08
CA ARG A 100 4.68 -2.61 9.44
C ARG A 100 6.15 -2.99 9.59
N LEU A 101 6.75 -3.68 8.61
CA LEU A 101 8.17 -4.06 8.63
C LEU A 101 9.09 -2.84 8.60
N ILE A 102 8.81 -1.86 7.73
CA ILE A 102 9.58 -0.61 7.64
C ILE A 102 9.50 0.16 8.96
N ARG A 103 8.30 0.36 9.50
CA ARG A 103 8.09 1.08 10.76
C ARG A 103 8.77 0.41 11.94
N ARG A 104 8.73 -0.93 11.98
CA ARG A 104 9.40 -1.69 13.03
C ARG A 104 10.92 -1.56 12.96
N SER A 105 11.50 -1.55 11.76
CA SER A 105 12.93 -1.27 11.57
C SER A 105 13.31 0.12 12.10
N MET A 106 12.56 1.15 11.70
CA MET A 106 12.74 2.54 12.18
C MET A 106 12.65 2.65 13.71
N PHE A 107 11.73 1.92 14.33
CA PHE A 107 11.59 1.92 15.78
C PHE A 107 12.78 1.27 16.49
N HIS A 108 13.31 0.17 15.96
CA HIS A 108 14.49 -0.46 16.55
C HIS A 108 15.74 0.40 16.41
N PHE A 109 15.86 1.23 15.37
CA PHE A 109 16.88 2.28 15.34
C PHE A 109 16.70 3.25 16.52
N HIS A 110 15.48 3.76 16.74
CA HIS A 110 15.20 4.64 17.87
C HIS A 110 15.57 4.00 19.22
N LEU A 111 15.28 2.70 19.41
CA LEU A 111 15.65 1.97 20.63
C LEU A 111 17.17 1.83 20.83
N LEU A 112 17.96 1.86 19.76
CA LEU A 112 19.41 1.88 19.84
C LEU A 112 19.97 3.26 20.21
N GLY A 113 19.11 4.25 20.49
CA GLY A 113 19.50 5.59 20.93
C GLY A 113 19.77 6.57 19.78
N SER A 114 19.75 6.09 18.53
CA SER A 114 19.83 6.90 17.32
C SER A 114 18.44 7.02 16.69
N GLY A 115 17.87 8.23 16.62
CA GLY A 115 16.85 8.46 15.60
C GLY A 115 17.51 8.25 14.23
N ILE A 116 16.82 7.60 13.28
CA ILE A 116 17.31 7.49 11.91
C ILE A 116 16.41 8.31 10.99
N SER A 117 17.03 9.13 10.14
CA SER A 117 16.29 9.86 9.12
C SER A 117 15.80 8.91 8.03
N GLY A 118 14.66 9.22 7.41
CA GLY A 118 14.12 8.37 6.35
C GLY A 118 15.07 8.13 5.17
N GLY A 119 15.94 9.11 4.84
CA GLY A 119 16.97 8.97 3.80
C GLY A 119 18.15 8.09 4.20
N ALA A 120 18.46 7.98 5.50
CA ALA A 120 19.51 7.08 5.97
C ALA A 120 19.08 5.61 5.88
N ILE A 121 17.78 5.30 6.06
CA ILE A 121 17.27 3.92 5.95
C ILE A 121 17.45 3.32 4.55
N SER A 122 17.25 4.07 3.48
CA SER A 122 17.46 3.54 2.12
C SER A 122 18.94 3.22 1.90
N HIS A 123 19.85 4.08 2.36
CA HIS A 123 21.28 3.83 2.30
C HIS A 123 21.72 2.59 3.13
N MET A 124 21.08 2.33 4.27
CA MET A 124 21.32 1.10 5.04
C MET A 124 21.00 -0.15 4.21
N ALA A 125 19.90 -0.12 3.46
CA ALA A 125 19.39 -1.26 2.71
C ALA A 125 20.03 -1.43 1.32
N GLU A 126 20.82 -0.46 0.86
CA GLU A 126 21.43 -0.45 -0.48
C GLU A 126 22.32 -1.68 -0.77
N ASP A 127 22.94 -2.26 0.26
CA ASP A 127 23.80 -3.45 0.10
C ASP A 127 23.03 -4.65 -0.46
N TYR A 128 21.70 -4.70 -0.28
CA TYR A 128 20.88 -5.78 -0.80
C TYR A 128 20.81 -5.82 -2.33
N ARG A 129 21.12 -4.71 -3.02
CA ARG A 129 21.21 -4.66 -4.49
C ARG A 129 22.19 -5.70 -5.03
N ARG A 130 23.31 -5.94 -4.33
CA ARG A 130 24.34 -6.89 -4.76
C ARG A 130 23.92 -8.35 -4.66
N PHE A 131 22.91 -8.64 -3.86
CA PHE A 131 22.43 -10.01 -3.60
C PHE A 131 21.17 -10.36 -4.39
N TYR A 132 20.39 -9.35 -4.79
CA TYR A 132 19.10 -9.53 -5.45
C TYR A 132 19.04 -8.70 -6.73
N PRO A 133 19.18 -9.33 -7.92
CA PRO A 133 19.12 -8.63 -9.21
C PRO A 133 17.82 -7.83 -9.41
N ASN A 134 16.68 -8.33 -8.91
CA ASN A 134 15.40 -7.62 -8.96
C ASN A 134 15.40 -6.35 -8.10
N VAL A 135 16.09 -6.36 -6.96
CA VAL A 135 16.22 -5.17 -6.10
C VAL A 135 17.05 -4.10 -6.79
N ASP A 136 18.17 -4.48 -7.43
CA ASP A 136 19.01 -3.52 -8.17
C ASP A 136 18.26 -2.91 -9.35
N LYS A 137 17.58 -3.75 -10.15
CA LYS A 137 16.78 -3.32 -11.30
C LYS A 137 15.68 -2.32 -10.91
N ASN A 138 15.05 -2.50 -9.75
CA ASN A 138 13.92 -1.71 -9.29
C ASN A 138 14.31 -0.73 -8.15
N TRP A 139 15.61 -0.42 -8.00
CA TRP A 139 16.11 0.31 -6.83
C TRP A 139 15.48 1.69 -6.67
N GLU A 140 15.27 2.45 -7.74
CA GLU A 140 14.64 3.78 -7.65
C GLU A 140 13.25 3.73 -6.98
N LEU A 141 12.43 2.74 -7.35
CA LEU A 141 11.12 2.52 -6.74
C LEU A 141 11.25 2.09 -5.27
N VAL A 142 12.20 1.20 -4.99
CA VAL A 142 12.48 0.71 -3.63
C VAL A 142 12.90 1.87 -2.74
N GLU A 143 13.87 2.66 -3.16
CA GLU A 143 14.41 3.82 -2.46
C GLU A 143 13.33 4.86 -2.20
N GLU A 144 12.60 5.28 -3.24
CA GLU A 144 11.53 6.30 -3.09
C GLU A 144 10.50 5.88 -2.04
N ASN A 145 9.97 4.66 -2.14
CA ASN A 145 8.90 4.19 -1.26
C ASN A 145 9.40 3.91 0.15
N LEU A 146 10.60 3.36 0.30
CA LEU A 146 11.22 3.10 1.59
C LEU A 146 11.51 4.41 2.31
N THR A 147 12.18 5.37 1.66
CA THR A 147 12.45 6.71 2.21
C THR A 147 11.14 7.43 2.56
N SER A 148 10.15 7.41 1.67
CA SER A 148 8.87 8.07 1.91
C SER A 148 8.09 7.49 3.09
N GLU A 149 8.05 6.17 3.26
CA GLU A 149 7.44 5.56 4.44
C GLU A 149 8.24 5.86 5.71
N ALA A 150 9.57 5.74 5.65
CA ALA A 150 10.46 5.99 6.77
C ALA A 150 10.33 7.44 7.28
N THR A 151 10.38 8.45 6.41
CA THR A 151 10.19 9.86 6.77
C THR A 151 8.80 10.14 7.38
N ARG A 152 7.74 9.57 6.80
CA ARG A 152 6.39 9.72 7.38
C ARG A 152 6.31 9.10 8.77
N PHE A 153 6.90 7.93 8.93
CA PHE A 153 6.88 7.23 10.19
C PHE A 153 7.76 7.90 11.24
N GLU A 154 8.90 8.48 10.89
CA GLU A 154 9.73 9.27 11.80
C GLU A 154 8.91 10.38 12.48
N ALA A 155 8.12 11.13 11.69
CA ALA A 155 7.23 12.16 12.22
C ALA A 155 6.12 11.57 13.11
N ALA A 156 5.53 10.44 12.70
CA ALA A 156 4.52 9.71 13.48
C ALA A 156 5.08 9.20 14.82
N LEU A 157 6.28 8.64 14.79
CA LEU A 157 6.99 8.11 15.95
C LEU A 157 7.22 9.22 16.97
N LYS A 158 7.71 10.39 16.53
CA LYS A 158 7.93 11.55 17.40
C LYS A 158 6.65 12.00 18.10
N ARG A 159 5.53 12.09 17.38
CA ARG A 159 4.22 12.48 17.96
C ARG A 159 3.67 11.41 18.90
N GLY A 160 3.71 10.15 18.48
CA GLY A 160 3.24 9.01 19.27
C GLY A 160 4.00 8.86 20.59
N LEU A 161 5.33 8.96 20.54
CA LEU A 161 6.18 8.95 21.74
C LEU A 161 5.84 10.13 22.67
N ALA A 162 5.74 11.36 22.15
CA ALA A 162 5.40 12.52 22.96
C ALA A 162 4.03 12.36 23.66
N LYS A 163 3.03 11.85 22.93
CA LYS A 163 1.68 11.60 23.47
C LYS A 163 1.69 10.47 24.52
N LEU A 164 2.43 9.40 24.28
CA LEU A 164 2.60 8.29 25.21
C LEU A 164 3.30 8.75 26.49
N THR A 165 4.47 9.38 26.38
CA THR A 165 5.23 9.92 27.53
C THR A 165 4.39 10.90 28.34
N LYS A 166 3.68 11.82 27.69
CA LYS A 166 2.77 12.74 28.37
C LYS A 166 1.68 11.98 29.13
N SER A 167 1.04 11.01 28.50
CA SER A 167 -0.05 10.24 29.11
C SER A 167 0.43 9.43 30.31
N VAL A 168 1.61 8.80 30.20
CA VAL A 168 2.27 8.11 31.32
C VAL A 168 2.59 9.09 32.46
N SER A 169 3.12 10.27 32.16
CA SER A 169 3.43 11.28 33.18
C SER A 169 2.18 11.85 33.89
N GLU A 170 1.05 11.90 33.19
CA GLU A 170 -0.26 12.29 33.74
C GLU A 170 -0.95 11.15 34.51
N GLY A 171 -0.34 9.97 34.62
CA GLY A 171 -0.91 8.81 35.29
C GLY A 171 -2.10 8.19 34.55
N LYS A 172 -2.25 8.44 33.24
CA LYS A 172 -3.31 7.82 32.44
C LYS A 172 -3.05 6.33 32.26
N VAL A 173 -4.11 5.55 32.33
CA VAL A 173 -4.07 4.11 32.03
C VAL A 173 -3.86 3.94 30.53
N ILE A 174 -2.79 3.23 30.16
CA ILE A 174 -2.49 2.92 28.75
C ILE A 174 -3.16 1.59 28.40
N ASN A 175 -4.45 1.66 28.05
CA ASN A 175 -5.30 0.53 27.71
C ASN A 175 -5.36 0.31 26.17
N GLY A 176 -6.09 -0.72 25.73
CA GLY A 176 -6.29 -1.09 24.34
C GLY A 176 -6.95 0.00 23.50
N GLU A 177 -7.89 0.74 24.10
CA GLU A 177 -8.53 1.90 23.47
C GLU A 177 -7.52 3.03 23.21
N PHE A 178 -6.68 3.35 24.19
CA PHE A 178 -5.61 4.34 24.01
C PHE A 178 -4.59 3.89 22.95
N ALA A 179 -4.20 2.61 22.97
CA ALA A 179 -3.31 2.06 21.96
C ALA A 179 -3.93 2.12 20.55
N PHE A 180 -5.24 1.91 20.44
CA PHE A 180 -5.98 2.06 19.19
C PHE A 180 -6.06 3.52 18.75
N ASP A 181 -6.26 4.46 19.68
CA ASP A 181 -6.21 5.88 19.41
C ASP A 181 -4.85 6.31 18.85
N LEU A 182 -3.75 5.87 19.47
CA LEU A 182 -2.39 6.08 18.95
C LEU A 182 -2.20 5.48 17.55
N TYR A 183 -2.75 4.30 17.30
CA TYR A 183 -2.69 3.64 15.99
C TYR A 183 -3.46 4.43 14.92
N GLN A 184 -4.72 4.79 15.17
CA GLN A 184 -5.57 5.42 14.17
C GLN A 184 -5.23 6.91 13.94
N THR A 185 -4.85 7.64 14.99
CA THR A 185 -4.61 9.09 14.90
C THR A 185 -3.18 9.42 14.55
N GLU A 186 -2.22 8.80 15.23
CA GLU A 186 -0.80 9.11 15.05
C GLU A 186 -0.11 8.17 14.06
N GLY A 187 -0.72 7.04 13.73
CA GLY A 187 -0.09 5.98 12.93
C GLY A 187 0.93 5.17 13.74
N PHE A 188 0.83 5.17 15.06
CA PHE A 188 1.76 4.52 15.97
C PHE A 188 1.34 3.06 16.23
N PRO A 189 2.10 2.05 15.72
CA PRO A 189 1.68 0.65 15.79
C PRO A 189 1.53 0.12 17.23
N LEU A 190 0.55 -0.77 17.44
CA LEU A 190 0.31 -1.44 18.73
C LEU A 190 1.58 -2.12 19.26
N GLU A 191 2.35 -2.76 18.39
CA GLU A 191 3.57 -3.47 18.78
C GLU A 191 4.57 -2.53 19.45
N LEU A 192 4.66 -1.30 18.98
CA LEU A 192 5.58 -0.31 19.54
C LEU A 192 5.09 0.21 20.87
N THR A 193 3.78 0.45 20.99
CA THR A 193 3.14 0.76 22.28
C THR A 193 3.47 -0.32 23.30
N MET A 194 3.26 -1.59 22.94
CA MET A 194 3.56 -2.73 23.80
C MET A 194 5.05 -2.83 24.17
N GLU A 195 5.95 -2.59 23.22
CA GLU A 195 7.40 -2.70 23.46
C GLU A 195 7.89 -1.58 24.41
N ILE A 196 7.38 -0.36 24.28
CA ILE A 196 7.68 0.74 25.20
C ILE A 196 7.11 0.49 26.58
N LEU A 197 5.86 0.04 26.68
CA LEU A 197 5.24 -0.29 27.96
C LEU A 197 6.06 -1.36 28.69
N LYS A 198 6.48 -2.40 27.96
CA LYS A 198 7.35 -3.46 28.50
C LYS A 198 8.67 -2.90 29.04
N GLN A 199 9.31 -1.96 28.33
CA GLN A 199 10.54 -1.30 28.80
C GLN A 199 10.33 -0.49 30.09
N ASN A 200 9.12 0.04 30.29
CA ASN A 200 8.74 0.77 31.50
C ASN A 200 8.14 -0.14 32.59
N GLY A 201 8.27 -1.47 32.46
CA GLY A 201 7.73 -2.44 33.41
C GLY A 201 6.21 -2.57 33.41
N ILE A 202 5.52 -1.97 32.43
CA ILE A 202 4.07 -2.06 32.27
C ILE A 202 3.73 -3.25 31.38
N VAL A 203 2.95 -4.18 31.91
CA VAL A 203 2.48 -5.36 31.16
C VAL A 203 1.20 -4.98 30.42
N PHE A 204 1.26 -5.01 29.09
CA PHE A 204 0.07 -4.90 28.25
C PHE A 204 -0.63 -6.26 28.18
N SER A 205 -1.76 -6.39 28.89
CA SER A 205 -2.42 -7.69 29.12
C SER A 205 -3.12 -8.23 27.87
N THR A 206 -3.57 -9.48 27.94
CA THR A 206 -4.35 -10.09 26.85
C THR A 206 -5.68 -9.37 26.66
N GLU A 207 -6.29 -8.90 27.75
CA GLU A 207 -7.52 -8.12 27.74
C GLU A 207 -7.33 -6.80 26.97
N GLU A 208 -6.19 -6.12 27.15
CA GLU A 208 -5.89 -4.88 26.44
C GLU A 208 -5.62 -5.09 24.95
N LYS A 209 -5.03 -6.23 24.58
CA LYS A 209 -4.92 -6.64 23.17
C LYS A 209 -6.27 -6.88 22.54
N ASN A 210 -7.14 -7.62 23.24
CA ASN A 210 -8.50 -7.89 22.77
C ASN A 210 -9.32 -6.60 22.66
N ALA A 211 -9.12 -5.64 23.56
CA ALA A 211 -9.75 -4.32 23.49
C ALA A 211 -9.28 -3.53 22.25
N PHE A 212 -7.97 -3.51 21.98
CA PHE A 212 -7.44 -2.94 20.74
C PHE A 212 -8.04 -3.61 19.50
N GLU A 213 -8.06 -4.95 19.45
CA GLU A 213 -8.58 -5.72 18.31
C GLU A 213 -10.07 -5.46 18.08
N SER A 214 -10.84 -5.33 19.15
CA SER A 214 -12.27 -4.96 19.09
C SER A 214 -12.47 -3.58 18.46
N GLU A 215 -11.73 -2.56 18.91
CA GLU A 215 -11.80 -1.22 18.31
C GLU A 215 -11.33 -1.21 16.85
N PHE A 216 -10.28 -1.99 16.55
CA PHE A 216 -9.77 -2.15 15.20
C PHE A 216 -10.80 -2.77 14.25
N GLU A 217 -11.50 -3.83 14.67
CA GLU A 217 -12.55 -4.45 13.87
C GLU A 217 -13.78 -3.53 13.73
N LYS A 218 -14.21 -2.80 14.77
CA LYS A 218 -15.28 -1.79 14.66
C LYS A 218 -14.95 -0.72 13.62
N HIS A 219 -13.71 -0.22 13.62
CA HIS A 219 -13.26 0.76 12.62
C HIS A 219 -13.24 0.16 11.20
N LYS A 220 -12.85 -1.10 11.07
CA LYS A 220 -12.84 -1.83 9.80
C LYS A 220 -14.26 -2.11 9.29
N GLU A 221 -15.20 -2.47 10.15
CA GLU A 221 -16.62 -2.63 9.83
C GLU A 221 -17.25 -1.31 9.41
N SER A 222 -16.98 -0.22 10.13
CA SER A 222 -17.42 1.13 9.76
C SER A 222 -16.88 1.56 8.38
N SER A 223 -15.65 1.18 8.08
CA SER A 223 -15.05 1.40 6.75
C SER A 223 -15.67 0.50 5.67
N ARG A 224 -16.11 -0.71 6.03
CA ARG A 224 -16.76 -1.68 5.13
C ARG A 224 -18.22 -1.33 4.85
N SER A 225 -18.99 -0.86 5.83
CA SER A 225 -20.39 -0.45 5.65
C SER A 225 -20.49 0.76 4.72
N ALA A 226 -19.57 1.72 4.83
CA ALA A 226 -19.41 2.80 3.86
C ALA A 226 -19.07 2.30 2.43
N SER A 227 -18.49 1.11 2.31
CA SER A 227 -18.17 0.47 1.03
C SER A 227 -19.26 -0.49 0.52
N ALA A 228 -20.12 -1.01 1.40
CA ALA A 228 -21.17 -1.98 1.07
C ALA A 228 -22.37 -1.35 0.34
N GLY A 229 -22.55 -0.04 0.46
CA GLY A 229 -23.45 0.74 -0.40
C GLY A 229 -22.90 1.06 -1.79
N MET A 230 -21.68 0.63 -2.13
CA MET A 230 -21.07 0.90 -3.44
C MET A 230 -21.37 -0.22 -4.45
N PHE A 231 -22.16 0.08 -5.47
CA PHE A 231 -22.38 -0.71 -6.69
C PHE A 231 -21.10 -0.86 -7.54
N LYS A 232 -21.13 -1.79 -8.51
CA LYS A 232 -20.03 -2.06 -9.46
C LYS A 232 -19.54 -0.75 -10.11
N GLY A 233 -18.23 -0.53 -10.12
CA GLY A 233 -17.61 0.71 -10.63
C GLY A 233 -17.44 1.83 -9.59
N GLY A 234 -17.80 1.61 -8.33
CA GLY A 234 -17.63 2.59 -7.25
C GLY A 234 -18.79 3.57 -7.11
N LEU A 235 -19.97 3.21 -7.63
CA LEU A 235 -21.18 4.03 -7.60
C LEU A 235 -21.93 3.84 -6.28
N ALA A 236 -22.33 4.91 -5.60
CA ALA A 236 -23.19 4.80 -4.41
C ALA A 236 -24.64 4.41 -4.76
N GLU A 237 -25.09 4.72 -5.97
CA GLU A 237 -26.42 4.37 -6.51
C GLU A 237 -26.40 4.38 -8.05
N ALA A 238 -27.46 3.85 -8.67
CA ALA A 238 -27.65 3.90 -10.12
C ALA A 238 -28.68 4.98 -10.48
N SER A 239 -28.18 6.12 -10.96
CA SER A 239 -28.97 7.28 -11.42
C SER A 239 -28.35 7.88 -12.68
N VAL A 240 -29.10 8.68 -13.42
CA VAL A 240 -28.58 9.33 -14.65
C VAL A 240 -27.32 10.16 -14.34
N VAL A 241 -27.31 10.84 -13.19
CA VAL A 241 -26.19 11.67 -12.76
C VAL A 241 -24.95 10.83 -12.44
N THR A 242 -25.12 9.74 -11.70
CA THR A 242 -24.01 8.84 -11.37
C THR A 242 -23.46 8.12 -12.61
N THR A 243 -24.30 7.77 -13.59
CA THR A 243 -23.87 7.23 -14.90
C THR A 243 -23.01 8.23 -15.69
N LYS A 244 -23.38 9.51 -15.70
CA LYS A 244 -22.56 10.58 -16.32
C LYS A 244 -21.21 10.72 -15.61
N LEU A 245 -21.22 10.81 -14.28
CA LEU A 245 -20.00 10.91 -13.47
C LEU A 245 -19.10 9.67 -13.56
N HIS A 246 -19.68 8.50 -13.80
CA HIS A 246 -18.93 7.27 -14.01
C HIS A 246 -18.16 7.28 -15.33
N THR A 247 -18.81 7.74 -16.41
CA THR A 247 -18.12 7.93 -17.69
C THR A 247 -17.08 9.06 -17.61
N ALA A 248 -17.38 10.14 -16.88
CA ALA A 248 -16.41 11.19 -16.59
C ALA A 248 -15.18 10.68 -15.83
N THR A 249 -15.33 9.65 -14.99
CA THR A 249 -14.19 9.03 -14.28
C THR A 249 -13.21 8.37 -15.24
N HIS A 250 -13.69 7.71 -16.30
CA HIS A 250 -12.84 7.12 -17.34
C HIS A 250 -12.11 8.19 -18.15
N LEU A 251 -12.80 9.30 -18.49
CA LEU A 251 -12.17 10.44 -19.16
C LEU A 251 -11.09 11.09 -18.28
N LEU A 252 -11.38 11.27 -16.99
CA LEU A 252 -10.43 11.80 -16.01
C LEU A 252 -9.19 10.91 -15.92
N HIS A 253 -9.37 9.60 -15.86
CA HIS A 253 -8.25 8.67 -15.78
C HIS A 253 -7.34 8.73 -17.02
N ALA A 254 -7.93 8.66 -18.21
CA ALA A 254 -7.19 8.76 -19.46
C ALA A 254 -6.48 10.12 -19.60
N ALA A 255 -7.15 11.21 -19.21
CA ALA A 255 -6.55 12.55 -19.23
C ALA A 255 -5.35 12.66 -18.27
N LEU A 256 -5.48 12.15 -17.04
CA LEU A 256 -4.37 12.13 -16.08
C LEU A 256 -3.17 11.34 -16.62
N ARG A 257 -3.39 10.21 -17.28
CA ARG A 257 -2.31 9.41 -17.89
C ARG A 257 -1.63 10.14 -19.05
N GLN A 258 -2.37 10.86 -19.88
CA GLN A 258 -1.79 11.62 -20.99
C GLN A 258 -1.01 12.85 -20.51
N VAL A 259 -1.46 13.51 -19.44
CA VAL A 259 -0.81 14.72 -18.92
C VAL A 259 0.40 14.37 -18.03
N LEU A 260 0.24 13.39 -17.15
CA LEU A 260 1.24 13.07 -16.12
C LEU A 260 2.14 11.88 -16.51
N GLY A 261 1.62 10.90 -17.26
CA GLY A 261 2.35 9.70 -17.68
C GLY A 261 1.69 8.37 -17.31
N GLU A 262 2.24 7.28 -17.82
CA GLU A 262 1.66 5.93 -17.70
C GLU A 262 1.76 5.31 -16.30
N HIS A 263 2.52 5.90 -15.37
CA HIS A 263 2.57 5.45 -13.97
C HIS A 263 1.27 5.76 -13.20
N VAL A 264 0.41 6.63 -13.74
CA VAL A 264 -0.89 6.94 -13.15
C VAL A 264 -1.79 5.71 -13.28
N GLY A 265 -2.12 5.12 -12.14
CA GLY A 265 -3.06 4.00 -12.05
C GLY A 265 -4.08 4.24 -10.94
N GLN A 266 -5.33 3.86 -11.20
CA GLN A 266 -6.42 3.99 -10.24
C GLN A 266 -6.14 3.20 -8.96
N LYS A 267 -6.28 3.88 -7.82
CA LYS A 267 -6.19 3.31 -6.46
C LYS A 267 -7.53 3.30 -5.74
N GLY A 268 -8.52 4.05 -6.22
CA GLY A 268 -9.88 4.06 -5.70
C GLY A 268 -10.79 4.98 -6.50
N SER A 269 -12.09 4.70 -6.49
CA SER A 269 -13.13 5.60 -7.01
C SER A 269 -14.35 5.54 -6.11
N HIS A 270 -15.06 6.67 -5.96
CA HIS A 270 -16.34 6.75 -5.29
C HIS A 270 -17.20 7.84 -5.93
N ILE A 271 -18.35 7.47 -6.46
CA ILE A 271 -19.24 8.34 -7.22
C ILE A 271 -20.59 8.43 -6.51
N THR A 272 -21.03 9.65 -6.24
CA THR A 272 -22.36 9.97 -5.72
C THR A 272 -23.06 10.93 -6.69
N PRO A 273 -24.37 11.20 -6.52
CA PRO A 273 -25.07 12.19 -7.35
C PRO A 273 -24.44 13.59 -7.29
N GLU A 274 -23.78 13.92 -6.19
CA GLU A 274 -23.19 15.24 -5.97
C GLU A 274 -21.77 15.35 -6.53
N ARG A 275 -21.01 14.25 -6.61
CA ARG A 275 -19.58 14.28 -6.98
C ARG A 275 -18.99 12.94 -7.38
N LEU A 276 -17.92 12.97 -8.16
CA LEU A 276 -16.96 11.89 -8.29
C LEU A 276 -15.72 12.15 -7.44
N ARG A 277 -15.16 11.08 -6.86
CA ARG A 277 -13.87 11.06 -6.15
C ARG A 277 -12.99 10.02 -6.81
N PHE A 278 -11.82 10.44 -7.27
CA PHE A 278 -10.87 9.57 -7.94
C PHE A 278 -9.51 9.60 -7.27
N ASP A 279 -9.01 8.43 -6.87
CA ASP A 279 -7.72 8.26 -6.21
C ASP A 279 -6.78 7.55 -7.17
N PHE A 280 -5.58 8.09 -7.40
CA PHE A 280 -4.61 7.56 -8.37
C PHE A 280 -3.17 7.63 -7.86
N SER A 281 -2.30 6.81 -8.44
CA SER A 281 -0.86 6.84 -8.11
C SER A 281 -0.16 8.05 -8.71
N HIS A 282 0.35 8.92 -7.85
CA HIS A 282 1.23 10.03 -8.22
C HIS A 282 1.97 10.59 -7.00
N ALA A 283 3.23 10.98 -7.17
CA ALA A 283 4.10 11.36 -6.05
C ALA A 283 3.71 12.69 -5.38
N GLN A 284 3.26 13.66 -6.18
CA GLN A 284 2.99 15.03 -5.76
C GLN A 284 1.63 15.53 -6.24
N LYS A 285 1.17 16.65 -5.68
CA LYS A 285 -0.04 17.33 -6.14
C LYS A 285 0.19 17.86 -7.55
N LEU A 286 -0.88 17.90 -8.35
CA LEU A 286 -0.83 18.52 -9.66
C LEU A 286 -0.60 20.02 -9.49
N THR A 287 0.23 20.59 -10.35
CA THR A 287 0.30 22.03 -10.54
C THR A 287 -1.01 22.56 -11.13
N ASP A 288 -1.26 23.86 -10.99
CA ASP A 288 -2.47 24.47 -11.55
C ASP A 288 -2.53 24.28 -13.08
N GLU A 289 -1.39 24.36 -13.77
CA GLU A 289 -1.29 24.12 -15.21
C GLU A 289 -1.63 22.66 -15.59
N GLU A 290 -1.11 21.68 -14.84
CA GLU A 290 -1.47 20.27 -15.06
C GLU A 290 -2.95 20.03 -14.79
N MET A 291 -3.52 20.65 -13.76
CA MET A 291 -4.94 20.55 -13.44
C MET A 291 -5.81 21.11 -14.56
N ASP A 292 -5.48 22.30 -15.06
CA ASP A 292 -6.19 22.96 -16.16
C ASP A 292 -6.10 22.14 -17.45
N ARG A 293 -4.94 21.54 -17.73
CA ARG A 293 -4.76 20.64 -18.89
C ARG A 293 -5.60 19.38 -18.77
N VAL A 294 -5.68 18.77 -17.58
CA VAL A 294 -6.52 17.59 -17.34
C VAL A 294 -8.00 17.95 -17.51
N GLU A 295 -8.48 19.01 -16.86
CA GLU A 295 -9.87 19.46 -16.98
C GLU A 295 -10.22 19.85 -18.43
N GLY A 296 -9.34 20.58 -19.10
CA GLY A 296 -9.52 21.00 -20.50
C GLY A 296 -9.61 19.80 -21.45
N LEU A 297 -8.78 18.78 -21.24
CA LEU A 297 -8.79 17.58 -22.07
C LEU A 297 -10.08 16.76 -21.87
N ILE A 298 -10.56 16.61 -20.63
CA ILE A 298 -11.84 15.95 -20.35
C ILE A 298 -12.98 16.67 -21.08
N ASN A 299 -13.08 17.99 -20.92
CA ASN A 299 -14.14 18.78 -21.53
C ASN A 299 -14.04 18.83 -23.06
N LEU A 300 -12.82 18.79 -23.62
CA LEU A 300 -12.62 18.63 -25.05
C LEU A 300 -13.22 17.30 -25.54
N LYS A 301 -12.95 16.19 -24.85
CA LYS A 301 -13.49 14.87 -25.22
C LYS A 301 -14.99 14.74 -25.00
N ILE A 302 -15.56 15.48 -24.05
CA ILE A 302 -17.01 15.63 -23.91
C ILE A 302 -17.59 16.36 -25.13
N LYS A 303 -16.97 17.47 -25.55
CA LYS A 303 -17.41 18.27 -26.70
C LYS A 303 -17.29 17.51 -28.03
N GLU A 304 -16.29 16.64 -28.17
CA GLU A 304 -16.15 15.74 -29.33
C GLU A 304 -17.25 14.67 -29.42
N ASN A 305 -18.05 14.48 -28.35
CA ASN A 305 -19.17 13.56 -28.30
C ASN A 305 -18.82 12.12 -28.74
N LEU A 306 -17.71 11.61 -28.22
CA LEU A 306 -17.20 10.28 -28.53
C LEU A 306 -18.20 9.18 -28.12
N GLN A 307 -18.31 8.15 -28.96
CA GLN A 307 -19.12 6.97 -28.67
C GLN A 307 -18.50 6.15 -27.52
N VAL A 308 -19.36 5.60 -26.66
CA VAL A 308 -19.00 4.70 -25.56
C VAL A 308 -19.52 3.30 -25.88
N THR A 309 -18.62 2.37 -26.19
CA THR A 309 -18.98 1.02 -26.66
C THR A 309 -18.63 -0.04 -25.62
N PRO A 310 -19.62 -0.80 -25.10
CA PRO A 310 -19.35 -1.97 -24.27
C PRO A 310 -19.00 -3.19 -25.12
N LYS A 311 -17.99 -3.96 -24.70
CA LYS A 311 -17.61 -5.25 -25.29
C LYS A 311 -17.39 -6.27 -24.19
N ALA A 312 -18.06 -7.42 -24.29
CA ALA A 312 -17.85 -8.55 -23.39
C ALA A 312 -16.73 -9.44 -23.95
N MET A 313 -15.76 -9.81 -23.10
CA MET A 313 -14.65 -10.68 -23.46
C MET A 313 -14.01 -11.31 -22.21
N SER A 314 -13.07 -12.24 -22.39
CA SER A 314 -12.30 -12.74 -21.25
C SER A 314 -11.29 -11.69 -20.75
N LEU A 315 -10.91 -11.78 -19.47
CA LEU A 315 -9.91 -10.86 -18.90
C LEU A 315 -8.58 -10.89 -19.67
N ASP A 316 -8.12 -12.08 -20.06
CA ASP A 316 -6.88 -12.25 -20.83
C ASP A 316 -6.96 -11.58 -22.20
N GLN A 317 -8.11 -11.65 -22.86
CA GLN A 317 -8.35 -10.95 -24.13
C GLN A 317 -8.36 -9.44 -23.91
N ALA A 318 -9.02 -8.95 -22.86
CA ALA A 318 -9.06 -7.53 -22.54
C ALA A 318 -7.65 -6.95 -22.34
N ILE A 319 -6.80 -7.64 -21.58
CA ILE A 319 -5.40 -7.24 -21.37
C ILE A 319 -4.63 -7.20 -22.69
N LYS A 320 -4.75 -8.26 -23.51
CA LYS A 320 -4.07 -8.33 -24.82
C LYS A 320 -4.50 -7.22 -25.77
N GLU A 321 -5.76 -6.80 -25.72
CA GLU A 321 -6.27 -5.68 -26.52
C GLU A 321 -5.99 -4.30 -25.89
N GLY A 322 -5.15 -4.22 -24.84
CA GLY A 322 -4.72 -2.97 -24.20
C GLY A 322 -5.76 -2.35 -23.26
N ALA A 323 -6.76 -3.11 -22.80
CA ALA A 323 -7.70 -2.62 -21.80
C ALA A 323 -7.02 -2.53 -20.43
N MET A 324 -7.16 -1.38 -19.79
CA MET A 324 -6.71 -1.24 -18.41
C MET A 324 -7.66 -1.98 -17.47
N HIS A 325 -7.10 -2.69 -16.51
CA HIS A 325 -7.83 -3.37 -15.46
C HIS A 325 -7.40 -2.85 -14.09
N PHE A 326 -8.32 -2.82 -13.14
CA PHE A 326 -8.00 -2.42 -11.77
C PHE A 326 -8.62 -3.43 -10.81
N PHE A 327 -7.81 -3.95 -9.89
CA PHE A 327 -8.25 -5.01 -8.96
C PHE A 327 -8.67 -6.30 -9.68
N ALA A 328 -7.76 -6.87 -10.48
CA ALA A 328 -7.98 -8.07 -11.30
C ALA A 328 -8.65 -9.23 -10.54
N GLU A 329 -8.29 -9.39 -9.26
CA GLU A 329 -8.82 -10.39 -8.32
C GLU A 329 -10.34 -10.32 -8.08
N LYS A 330 -10.98 -9.20 -8.43
CA LYS A 330 -12.43 -9.00 -8.23
C LYS A 330 -13.29 -9.38 -9.45
N TYR A 331 -12.67 -9.70 -10.58
CA TYR A 331 -13.38 -10.03 -11.80
C TYR A 331 -13.59 -11.54 -11.97
N GLY A 332 -14.70 -11.93 -12.59
CA GLY A 332 -14.91 -13.31 -13.03
C GLY A 332 -14.20 -13.59 -14.37
N ASN A 333 -14.39 -14.81 -14.90
CA ASN A 333 -13.79 -15.25 -16.18
C ASN A 333 -14.21 -14.39 -17.39
N GLU A 334 -15.42 -13.81 -17.34
CA GLU A 334 -15.91 -12.85 -18.33
C GLU A 334 -16.01 -11.46 -17.74
N VAL A 335 -15.53 -10.46 -18.49
CA VAL A 335 -15.52 -9.06 -18.10
C VAL A 335 -16.16 -8.18 -19.17
N LYS A 336 -16.68 -7.03 -18.75
CA LYS A 336 -17.12 -5.96 -19.66
C LYS A 336 -16.00 -4.93 -19.78
N VAL A 337 -15.64 -4.61 -21.00
CA VAL A 337 -14.70 -3.54 -21.35
C VAL A 337 -15.51 -2.41 -21.97
N TYR A 338 -15.31 -1.18 -21.49
CA TYR A 338 -15.88 0.00 -22.10
C TYR A 338 -14.78 0.75 -22.86
N ILE A 339 -15.06 1.04 -24.13
CA ILE A 339 -14.19 1.78 -25.03
C ILE A 339 -14.83 3.14 -25.30
N ILE A 340 -14.09 4.22 -25.06
CA ILE A 340 -14.54 5.59 -25.36
C ILE A 340 -13.72 6.10 -26.55
N GLY A 341 -14.38 6.31 -27.69
CA GLY A 341 -13.75 6.56 -29.00
C GLY A 341 -13.94 5.40 -29.96
N ASP A 342 -13.13 5.32 -31.02
CA ASP A 342 -13.27 4.27 -32.05
C ASP A 342 -12.79 2.90 -31.54
N PRO A 343 -13.65 1.87 -31.46
CA PRO A 343 -13.27 0.53 -31.03
C PRO A 343 -12.25 -0.18 -31.93
N ASN A 344 -12.16 0.20 -33.21
CA ASN A 344 -11.27 -0.40 -34.20
C ASN A 344 -10.13 0.54 -34.63
N GLY A 345 -10.05 1.73 -34.03
CA GLY A 345 -9.15 2.80 -34.40
C GLY A 345 -8.47 3.41 -33.17
N ILE A 346 -8.52 4.73 -33.06
CA ILE A 346 -7.93 5.46 -31.93
C ILE A 346 -9.02 5.67 -30.88
N TRP A 347 -8.84 5.06 -29.70
CA TRP A 347 -9.67 5.28 -28.52
C TRP A 347 -8.98 6.19 -27.51
N PHE A 348 -9.77 6.90 -26.71
CA PHE A 348 -9.28 7.74 -25.64
C PHE A 348 -9.16 6.98 -24.31
N SER A 349 -10.13 6.14 -23.98
CA SER A 349 -10.11 5.25 -22.81
C SER A 349 -10.59 3.86 -23.19
N LYS A 350 -9.98 2.83 -22.60
CA LYS A 350 -10.37 1.43 -22.74
C LYS A 350 -10.14 0.74 -21.40
N GLU A 351 -11.22 0.48 -20.67
CA GLU A 351 -11.15 0.06 -19.27
C GLU A 351 -12.13 -1.09 -18.97
N VAL A 352 -11.67 -2.06 -18.16
CA VAL A 352 -12.53 -3.12 -17.62
C VAL A 352 -13.42 -2.53 -16.53
N CYS A 353 -14.72 -2.42 -16.81
CA CYS A 353 -15.67 -1.81 -15.89
C CYS A 353 -17.03 -2.50 -15.91
N GLY A 354 -17.66 -2.59 -14.72
CA GLY A 354 -18.93 -3.28 -14.53
C GLY A 354 -20.14 -2.37 -14.27
N GLY A 355 -19.94 -1.05 -14.25
CA GLY A 355 -21.01 -0.08 -13.99
C GLY A 355 -21.69 0.43 -15.28
N PRO A 356 -22.81 1.17 -15.15
CA PRO A 356 -23.47 1.85 -16.25
C PRO A 356 -22.64 3.02 -16.81
N HIS A 357 -22.74 3.25 -18.11
CA HIS A 357 -22.13 4.40 -18.79
C HIS A 357 -23.16 5.11 -19.67
N VAL A 358 -22.87 6.36 -20.04
CA VAL A 358 -23.62 7.06 -21.11
C VAL A 358 -23.24 6.46 -22.45
N ASP A 359 -24.09 6.64 -23.48
CA ASP A 359 -23.80 6.12 -24.82
C ASP A 359 -22.81 7.02 -25.57
N HIS A 360 -22.85 8.33 -25.29
CA HIS A 360 -21.90 9.31 -25.84
C HIS A 360 -21.39 10.29 -24.79
N THR A 361 -20.12 10.70 -24.91
CA THR A 361 -19.48 11.60 -23.92
C THR A 361 -20.15 12.97 -23.83
N GLY A 362 -20.84 13.45 -24.88
CA GLY A 362 -21.55 14.73 -24.86
C GLY A 362 -22.75 14.75 -23.92
N GLU A 363 -23.28 13.58 -23.54
CA GLU A 363 -24.36 13.47 -22.55
C GLU A 363 -23.91 13.90 -21.15
N ILE A 364 -22.60 13.90 -20.88
CA ILE A 364 -22.02 14.34 -19.61
C ILE A 364 -22.27 15.85 -19.40
N GLY A 365 -22.28 16.64 -20.48
CA GLY A 365 -22.44 18.09 -20.45
C GLY A 365 -21.12 18.82 -20.19
N GLY A 366 -20.57 18.67 -18.99
CA GLY A 366 -19.30 19.26 -18.58
C GLY A 366 -18.79 18.66 -17.28
N VAL A 367 -17.49 18.82 -17.01
CA VAL A 367 -16.86 18.36 -15.77
C VAL A 367 -16.00 19.46 -15.21
N LYS A 368 -16.11 19.69 -13.90
CA LYS A 368 -15.26 20.62 -13.17
C LYS A 368 -14.55 19.94 -12.02
N ILE A 369 -13.23 20.05 -11.97
CA ILE A 369 -12.40 19.62 -10.86
C ILE A 369 -12.51 20.67 -9.76
N THR A 370 -12.96 20.24 -8.58
CA THR A 370 -13.26 21.15 -7.46
C THR A 370 -12.18 21.15 -6.40
N LYS A 371 -11.46 20.02 -6.23
CA LYS A 371 -10.48 19.86 -5.16
C LYS A 371 -9.47 18.76 -5.48
N GLN A 372 -8.24 18.94 -5.01
CA GLN A 372 -7.25 17.86 -4.90
C GLN A 372 -6.69 17.73 -3.47
N GLU A 373 -6.40 16.49 -3.07
CA GLU A 373 -5.84 16.13 -1.76
C GLU A 373 -4.73 15.09 -1.93
N LYS A 374 -3.67 15.18 -1.12
CA LYS A 374 -2.68 14.12 -0.99
C LYS A 374 -3.09 13.24 0.19
N ILE A 375 -3.56 12.03 -0.08
CA ILE A 375 -4.16 11.13 0.93
C ILE A 375 -3.19 10.02 1.41
N GLY A 376 -1.99 9.98 0.85
CA GLY A 376 -0.94 9.04 1.20
C GLY A 376 0.36 9.35 0.45
N SER A 377 1.41 8.55 0.68
CA SER A 377 2.58 8.59 -0.20
C SER A 377 2.19 7.98 -1.53
N GLY A 378 2.54 8.69 -2.60
CA GLY A 378 2.25 8.26 -3.95
C GLY A 378 0.76 8.19 -4.31
N ILE A 379 -0.16 8.76 -3.52
CA ILE A 379 -1.59 8.75 -3.84
C ILE A 379 -2.20 10.14 -3.75
N ILE A 380 -2.75 10.59 -4.87
CA ILE A 380 -3.50 11.84 -5.00
C ILE A 380 -4.97 11.51 -5.20
N ARG A 381 -5.82 12.32 -4.59
CA ARG A 381 -7.27 12.27 -4.70
C ARG A 381 -7.77 13.54 -5.37
N ILE A 382 -8.58 13.39 -6.41
CA ILE A 382 -9.30 14.47 -7.08
C ILE A 382 -10.79 14.33 -6.81
N TYR A 383 -11.46 15.46 -6.62
CA TYR A 383 -12.91 15.58 -6.59
C TYR A 383 -13.36 16.37 -7.81
N ALA A 384 -14.36 15.87 -8.51
CA ALA A 384 -14.98 16.58 -9.61
C ALA A 384 -16.51 16.47 -9.55
N THR A 385 -17.18 17.42 -10.18
CA THR A 385 -18.65 17.46 -10.31
C THR A 385 -19.01 17.65 -11.78
N LEU A 386 -20.26 17.39 -12.12
CA LEU A 386 -20.77 17.84 -13.41
C LEU A 386 -20.78 19.38 -13.43
N GLY A 387 -20.40 19.94 -14.56
CA GLY A 387 -20.24 21.38 -14.81
C GLY A 387 -21.43 22.01 -15.47
#